data_AF-A0A2V9BBW3-F1
#
_entry.id   AF-A0A2V9BBW3-F1
#
_cell.length_a   1.000
_cell.length_b   1.000
_cell.length_c   1.000
_cell.angle_alpha   90.00
_cell.angle_beta   90.00
_cell.angle_gamma   90.00
#
_symmetry.space_group_name_H-M   'P 1'
#
loop_
_entity.id
_entity.type
_entity.pdbx_description
1 polymer ?
#
loop_
_entity_poly.entity_id
_entity_poly.type
_entity_poly.pdbx_seq_one_letter_code
_entity_poly.pdbx_strand_id
1 'polypeptide(L)'
;MTKVSGYLWIDEAEGELARVDCVTTDDISIGGFLAKVYKGSHFMQERYAIAPGVWLPSFSQYDFDGRKFFSSMAVHERTFYSHYRRIGPPKEALALIRAELSKAAGADADP
;
A
#
# COMPACT_ATOMS: atom_id res chain seq x y z
N MET A 1 18.85 1.06 -18.88
CA MET A 1 19.31 0.31 -17.70
C MET A 1 18.19 0.33 -16.68
N THR A 2 17.82 -0.81 -16.11
CA THR A 2 16.69 -0.91 -15.16
C THR A 2 17.07 -0.24 -13.85
N LYS A 3 16.22 0.67 -13.35
CA LYS A 3 16.48 1.48 -12.14
C LYS A 3 15.89 0.90 -10.86
N VAL A 4 15.36 -0.32 -10.94
CA VAL A 4 14.77 -1.06 -9.83
C VAL A 4 15.27 -2.50 -9.90
N SER A 5 15.60 -3.07 -8.75
CA SER A 5 15.96 -4.46 -8.57
C SER A 5 15.17 -5.04 -7.41
N GLY A 6 14.80 -6.32 -7.46
CA GLY A 6 14.02 -6.92 -6.41
C GLY A 6 13.63 -8.36 -6.67
N TYR A 7 12.84 -8.88 -5.74
CA TYR A 7 12.31 -10.23 -5.76
C TYR A 7 10.78 -10.18 -5.71
N LEU A 8 10.16 -11.09 -6.43
CA LEU A 8 8.72 -11.31 -6.42
C LEU A 8 8.50 -12.77 -6.03
N TRP A 9 7.55 -13.00 -5.13
CA TRP A 9 7.11 -14.32 -4.73
C TRP A 9 5.67 -14.50 -5.21
N ILE A 10 5.46 -15.55 -5.98
CA ILE A 10 4.16 -15.94 -6.50
C ILE A 10 3.70 -17.20 -5.75
N ASP A 11 2.45 -17.22 -5.32
CA ASP A 11 1.81 -18.42 -4.82
C ASP A 11 1.59 -19.39 -5.98
N GLU A 12 2.11 -20.62 -5.87
CA GLU A 12 2.08 -21.60 -6.96
C GLU A 12 0.67 -22.13 -7.23
N ALA A 13 -0.18 -22.21 -6.20
CA ALA A 13 -1.51 -22.81 -6.31
C ALA A 13 -2.51 -21.84 -6.97
N GLU A 14 -2.47 -20.56 -6.59
CA GLU A 14 -3.40 -19.53 -7.09
C GLU A 14 -2.79 -18.63 -8.17
N GLY A 15 -1.46 -18.67 -8.37
CA GLY A 15 -0.77 -17.81 -9.33
C GLY A 15 -0.72 -16.33 -8.94
N GLU A 16 -0.96 -16.03 -7.66
CA GLU A 16 -1.10 -14.68 -7.13
C GLU A 16 0.21 -14.15 -6.52
N LEU A 17 0.44 -12.84 -6.59
CA LEU A 17 1.61 -12.22 -5.97
C LEU A 17 1.48 -12.20 -4.44
N ALA A 18 2.27 -13.03 -3.77
CA ALA A 18 2.32 -13.18 -2.33
C ALA A 18 3.21 -12.12 -1.67
N ARG A 19 4.34 -11.78 -2.31
CA ARG A 19 5.26 -10.75 -1.80
C ARG A 19 6.00 -10.06 -2.93
N VAL A 20 6.30 -8.79 -2.72
CA VAL A 20 7.26 -8.02 -3.53
C VAL A 20 8.22 -7.32 -2.58
N ASP A 21 9.50 -7.33 -2.94
CA ASP A 21 10.56 -6.67 -2.18
C ASP A 21 11.56 -6.07 -3.19
N CYS A 22 11.62 -4.74 -3.26
CA CYS A 22 12.42 -4.07 -4.28
C CYS A 22 13.13 -2.82 -3.77
N VAL A 23 14.25 -2.52 -4.41
CA VAL A 23 15.11 -1.38 -4.14
C VAL A 23 15.41 -0.62 -5.43
N THR A 24 15.43 0.69 -5.31
CA THR A 24 15.81 1.59 -6.41
C THR A 24 17.33 1.58 -6.57
N THR A 25 17.82 1.17 -7.72
CA THR A 25 19.26 1.04 -8.02
C THR A 25 19.90 2.33 -8.53
N ASP A 26 19.09 3.28 -8.98
CA ASP A 26 19.48 4.60 -9.48
C ASP A 26 18.31 5.59 -9.36
N ASP A 27 18.57 6.90 -9.38
CA ASP A 27 17.54 7.93 -9.24
C ASP A 27 16.47 7.83 -10.33
N ILE A 28 15.20 7.80 -9.91
CA ILE A 28 14.05 7.75 -10.80
C ILE A 28 13.41 9.14 -10.87
N SER A 29 13.50 9.77 -12.04
CA SER A 29 12.79 11.03 -12.32
C SER A 29 11.37 10.74 -12.82
N ILE A 30 10.38 11.38 -12.21
CA ILE A 30 8.97 11.30 -12.60
C ILE A 30 8.58 12.66 -13.19
N GLY A 31 8.00 12.65 -14.40
CA GLY A 31 7.65 13.87 -15.11
C GLY A 31 8.87 14.72 -15.51
N GLY A 32 9.98 14.08 -15.86
CA GLY A 32 11.25 14.73 -16.25
C GLY A 32 12.02 15.31 -15.06
N PHE A 33 11.41 16.24 -14.31
CA PHE A 33 12.01 16.88 -13.13
C PHE A 33 11.03 17.22 -12.00
N LEU A 34 9.74 16.89 -12.17
CA LEU A 34 8.66 17.25 -11.23
C LEU A 34 8.78 16.50 -9.90
N ALA A 35 9.17 15.23 -9.94
CA ALA A 35 9.51 14.48 -8.75
C ALA A 35 10.71 13.58 -9.01
N LYS A 36 11.40 13.23 -7.93
CA LYS A 36 12.51 12.29 -7.98
C LYS A 36 12.45 11.38 -6.77
N VAL A 37 12.59 10.09 -7.02
CA VAL A 37 12.85 9.06 -5.99
C VAL A 37 14.34 8.76 -6.04
N TYR A 38 15.01 8.87 -4.89
CA TYR A 38 16.45 8.68 -4.82
C TYR A 38 16.82 7.20 -4.75
N LYS A 39 18.01 6.91 -5.27
CA LYS A 39 18.65 5.60 -5.13
C LYS A 39 18.64 5.12 -3.67
N GLY A 40 18.38 3.83 -3.47
CA GLY A 40 18.31 3.20 -2.15
C GLY A 40 16.89 3.15 -1.57
N SER A 41 15.94 3.87 -2.17
CA SER A 41 14.52 3.79 -1.81
C SER A 41 14.02 2.34 -1.90
N HIS A 42 13.37 1.86 -0.84
CA HIS A 42 12.95 0.48 -0.65
C HIS A 42 11.43 0.37 -0.50
N PHE A 43 10.87 -0.64 -1.15
CA PHE A 43 9.46 -0.99 -1.07
C PHE A 43 9.32 -2.48 -0.81
N MET A 44 8.52 -2.82 0.19
CA MET A 44 8.14 -4.20 0.44
C MET A 44 6.64 -4.28 0.73
N GLN A 45 5.98 -5.26 0.15
CA GLN A 45 4.59 -5.56 0.45
C GLN A 45 4.36 -7.06 0.46
N GLU A 46 3.61 -7.51 1.46
CA GLU A 46 3.11 -8.87 1.58
C GLU A 46 1.60 -8.87 1.39
N ARG A 47 1.10 -9.92 0.73
CA ARG A 47 -0.32 -10.17 0.48
C ARG A 47 -0.64 -11.60 0.91
N TYR A 48 -1.87 -11.82 1.37
CA TYR A 48 -2.38 -13.14 1.73
C TYR A 48 -3.78 -13.35 1.16
N ALA A 49 -4.10 -14.60 0.85
CA ALA A 49 -5.45 -15.03 0.52
C ALA A 49 -6.38 -14.81 1.72
N ILE A 50 -7.39 -13.97 1.55
CA ILE A 50 -8.45 -13.77 2.54
C ILE A 50 -9.75 -14.49 2.16
N ALA A 51 -9.87 -14.87 0.89
CA ALA A 51 -10.92 -15.70 0.32
C ALA A 51 -10.37 -16.31 -0.99
N PRO A 52 -11.00 -17.36 -1.55
CA PRO A 52 -10.55 -17.97 -2.80
C PRO A 52 -10.40 -16.94 -3.93
N GLY A 53 -9.19 -16.79 -4.48
CA GLY A 53 -8.89 -15.82 -5.54
C GLY A 53 -8.91 -14.35 -5.09
N VAL A 54 -8.89 -14.07 -3.77
CA VAL A 54 -8.86 -12.71 -3.23
C VAL A 54 -7.66 -12.54 -2.31
N TRP A 55 -6.63 -11.90 -2.85
CA TRP A 55 -5.39 -11.60 -2.14
C TRP A 55 -5.30 -10.12 -1.79
N LEU A 56 -5.25 -9.82 -0.50
CA LEU A 56 -5.13 -8.45 -0.01
C LEU A 56 -3.82 -8.25 0.75
N PRO A 57 -3.30 -7.02 0.81
CA PRO A 57 -2.11 -6.72 1.60
C PRO A 57 -2.26 -7.15 3.06
N SER A 58 -1.23 -7.71 3.67
CA SER A 58 -1.15 -7.90 5.12
C SER A 58 -0.20 -6.89 5.75
N PHE A 59 0.83 -6.52 4.99
CA PHE A 59 1.87 -5.61 5.42
C PHE A 59 2.43 -4.84 4.23
N SER A 60 2.76 -3.56 4.46
CA SER A 60 3.60 -2.80 3.54
C SER A 60 4.60 -1.94 4.29
N GLN A 61 5.79 -1.83 3.72
CA GLN A 61 6.84 -0.93 4.16
C GLN A 61 7.28 -0.06 3.00
N TYR A 62 7.36 1.24 3.28
CA TYR A 62 7.85 2.26 2.38
C TYR A 62 8.99 3.00 3.06
N ASP A 63 10.18 2.94 2.47
CA ASP A 63 11.34 3.72 2.87
C ASP A 63 11.83 4.48 1.64
N PHE A 64 11.25 5.66 1.43
CA PHE A 64 11.46 6.47 0.24
C PHE A 64 12.00 7.84 0.61
N ASP A 65 13.11 8.19 -0.03
CA ASP A 65 13.65 9.54 0.00
C ASP A 65 13.57 10.15 -1.39
N GLY A 66 13.23 11.43 -1.46
CA GLY A 66 13.00 12.07 -2.72
C GLY A 66 12.74 13.57 -2.63
N ARG A 67 12.17 14.09 -3.72
CA ARG A 67 11.63 15.44 -3.77
C ARG A 67 10.40 15.51 -4.63
N LYS A 68 9.53 16.46 -4.29
CA LYS A 68 8.41 16.92 -5.09
C LYS A 68 8.62 18.40 -5.39
N PHE A 69 8.79 18.73 -6.67
CA PHE A 69 9.25 20.02 -7.16
C PHE A 69 10.55 20.45 -6.44
N PHE A 70 10.43 21.42 -5.53
CA PHE A 70 11.55 22.00 -4.78
C PHE A 70 11.57 21.59 -3.31
N SER A 71 10.60 20.79 -2.86
CA SER A 71 10.49 20.33 -1.48
C SER A 71 10.99 18.89 -1.36
N SER A 72 11.84 18.62 -0.38
CA SER A 72 12.23 17.25 -0.03
C SER A 72 11.03 16.48 0.50
N MET A 73 11.00 15.18 0.20
CA MET A 73 9.99 14.26 0.68
C MET A 73 10.70 13.03 1.22
N ALA A 74 10.34 12.62 2.44
CA ALA A 74 10.78 11.38 3.04
C ALA A 74 9.53 10.65 3.54
N VAL A 75 9.42 9.38 3.21
CA VAL A 75 8.33 8.49 3.66
C VAL A 75 8.97 7.29 4.28
N HIS A 76 8.78 7.14 5.58
CA HIS A 76 9.20 5.98 6.36
C HIS A 76 7.96 5.44 7.05
N GLU A 77 7.25 4.56 6.38
CA GLU A 77 5.97 4.05 6.84
C GLU A 77 5.98 2.53 6.85
N ARG A 78 5.37 1.97 7.90
CA ARG A 78 5.02 0.57 8.00
C ARG A 78 3.54 0.48 8.32
N THR A 79 2.82 -0.25 7.48
CA THR A 79 1.38 -0.36 7.57
C THR A 79 1.04 -1.83 7.71
N PHE A 80 0.32 -2.17 8.78
CA PHE A 80 -0.27 -3.49 8.95
C PHE A 80 -1.75 -3.40 8.60
N TYR A 81 -2.21 -4.31 7.75
CA TYR A 81 -3.60 -4.37 7.35
C TYR A 81 -4.26 -5.58 7.96
N SER A 82 -5.44 -5.36 8.54
CA SER A 82 -6.21 -6.40 9.20
C SER A 82 -7.71 -6.11 9.08
N HIS A 83 -8.52 -7.07 9.52
CA HIS A 83 -9.99 -6.93 9.60
C HIS A 83 -10.68 -6.59 8.27
N TYR A 84 -10.21 -7.18 7.17
CA TYR A 84 -10.87 -7.04 5.88
C TYR A 84 -12.32 -7.50 5.94
N ARG A 85 -13.23 -6.65 5.47
CA ARG A 85 -14.65 -6.96 5.33
C ARG A 85 -15.05 -6.83 3.87
N ARG A 86 -15.55 -7.92 3.30
CA ARG A 86 -16.20 -7.87 2.00
C ARG A 86 -17.55 -7.19 2.17
N ILE A 87 -17.70 -6.05 1.54
CA ILE A 87 -18.96 -5.31 1.54
C ILE A 87 -19.72 -5.68 0.26
N GLY A 88 -21.00 -6.04 0.39
CA GLY A 88 -21.87 -6.50 -0.69
C GLY A 88 -22.21 -5.41 -1.72
N PRO A 89 -23.35 -5.53 -2.44
CA PRO A 89 -23.77 -4.55 -3.42
C PRO A 89 -23.76 -3.10 -2.89
N PRO A 90 -23.57 -2.08 -3.75
CA PRO A 90 -23.34 -0.70 -3.34
C PRO A 90 -24.36 -0.14 -2.32
N LYS A 91 -25.62 -0.58 -2.37
CA LYS A 91 -26.66 -0.15 -1.42
C LYS A 91 -26.39 -0.64 0.00
N GLU A 92 -25.99 -1.90 0.16
CA GLU A 92 -25.61 -2.47 1.46
C GLU A 92 -24.29 -1.84 1.95
N ALA A 93 -23.39 -1.53 1.02
CA ALA A 93 -22.13 -0.87 1.34
C ALA A 93 -22.31 0.52 1.93
N LEU A 94 -23.16 1.33 1.31
CA LEU A 94 -23.47 2.66 1.80
C LEU A 94 -24.11 2.63 3.18
N ALA A 95 -24.97 1.65 3.47
CA ALA A 95 -25.59 1.51 4.78
C ALA A 95 -24.55 1.17 5.86
N LEU A 96 -23.66 0.20 5.59
CA LEU A 96 -22.61 -0.20 6.53
C LEU A 96 -21.58 0.92 6.76
N ILE A 97 -21.12 1.57 5.70
CA ILE A 97 -20.17 2.69 5.80
C ILE A 97 -20.77 3.84 6.62
N ARG A 98 -22.05 4.19 6.38
CA ARG A 98 -22.74 5.22 7.16
C ARG A 98 -22.85 4.84 8.63
N ALA A 99 -23.20 3.57 8.93
CA ALA A 99 -23.30 3.10 10.29
C ALA A 99 -21.96 3.18 11.06
N GLU A 100 -20.86 2.75 10.43
CA GLU A 100 -19.52 2.82 11.03
C GLU A 100 -19.05 4.28 11.20
N LEU A 101 -19.30 5.16 10.22
CA LEU A 101 -18.98 6.60 10.34
C LEU A 101 -19.78 7.28 11.47
N SER A 102 -21.07 6.96 11.62
CA SER A 102 -21.89 7.47 12.71
C SER A 102 -21.41 6.96 14.07
N LYS A 103 -20.98 5.70 14.16
CA LYS A 103 -20.41 5.12 15.38
C LYS A 103 -19.08 5.81 15.75
N ALA A 104 -18.20 6.05 14.78
CA ALA A 104 -16.94 6.76 15.01
C ALA A 104 -17.19 8.20 15.48
N ALA A 105 -18.11 8.93 14.83
CA ALA A 105 -18.48 10.28 15.23
C ALA A 105 -19.13 10.37 16.62
N GLY A 106 -19.86 9.32 17.04
CA GLY A 106 -20.43 9.22 18.38
C GLY A 106 -19.40 8.89 19.46
N ALA A 107 -18.33 8.15 19.12
CA ALA A 107 -17.26 7.82 20.06
C ALA A 107 -16.34 9.02 20.37
N ASP A 108 -16.18 9.95 19.43
CA ASP A 108 -15.47 11.22 19.65
C ASP A 108 -16.30 12.27 20.43
N ALA A 109 -17.59 12.00 20.69
CA ALA A 109 -18.53 12.95 21.30
C ALA A 109 -18.80 12.71 22.80
N ASP A 110 -18.14 11.73 23.42
CA ASP A 110 -18.24 11.46 24.88
C ASP A 110 -16.92 11.88 25.57
N PRO A 111 -16.95 12.85 26.51
CA PRO A 111 -15.76 13.42 27.16
C PRO A 111 -15.14 12.54 28.27
#